data_AF-A0A1E7F9L7-F1
#
_entry.id   AF-A0A1E7F9L7-F1
#
_cell.length_a   1.000
_cell.length_b   1.000
_cell.length_c   1.000
_cell.angle_alpha   90.00
_cell.angle_beta   90.00
_cell.angle_gamma   90.00
#
_symmetry.space_group_name_H-M   'P 1'
#
loop_
_entity.id
_entity.type
_entity.pdbx_description
1 polymer ?
#
loop_
_entity_poly.entity_id
_entity_poly.type
_entity_poly.pdbx_seq_one_letter_code
_entity_poly.pdbx_strand_id
1 'polypeptide(L)'
;MATPQQVPVINYSNYPSSGIPAPHDHDVLCGRGGGTNNHIGNSHWRMLVAANKQLYITLPKRQKMLLSRSIVNAVRSQNPPGRFLQKDSKTKSWSDVGDQKAQEKTSQALREGAPDIRKKVANQV
;
A
#
# COMPACT_ATOMS: atom_id res chain seq x y z
N MET A 1 -32.95 -9.96 20.09
CA MET A 1 -31.87 -10.95 19.83
C MET A 1 -31.48 -10.77 18.36
N ALA A 2 -30.37 -10.08 18.09
CA ALA A 2 -29.97 -9.78 16.71
C ALA A 2 -29.20 -10.98 16.14
N THR A 3 -29.73 -11.55 15.07
CA THR A 3 -29.13 -12.66 14.32
C THR A 3 -27.72 -12.27 13.86
N PRO A 4 -26.67 -13.09 14.07
CA PRO A 4 -25.37 -12.84 13.46
C PRO A 4 -25.56 -12.87 11.94
N GLN A 5 -25.37 -11.73 11.27
CA GLN A 5 -25.41 -11.71 9.81
C GLN A 5 -24.26 -12.57 9.30
N GLN A 6 -24.59 -13.64 8.57
CA GLN A 6 -23.64 -14.44 7.82
C GLN A 6 -22.90 -13.51 6.85
N VAL A 7 -21.64 -13.21 7.16
CA VAL A 7 -20.74 -12.56 6.22
C VAL A 7 -20.56 -13.49 5.01
N PRO A 8 -20.77 -13.02 3.77
CA PRO A 8 -20.62 -13.87 2.60
C PRO A 8 -19.17 -14.37 2.53
N VAL A 9 -19.03 -15.69 2.40
CA VAL A 9 -17.73 -16.34 2.24
C VAL A 9 -17.29 -16.08 0.80
N ILE A 10 -16.49 -15.04 0.59
CA ILE A 10 -16.00 -14.69 -0.75
C ILE A 10 -15.02 -15.79 -1.19
N ASN A 11 -15.29 -16.45 -2.32
CA ASN A 11 -14.42 -17.50 -2.85
C ASN A 11 -13.19 -16.87 -3.54
N TYR A 12 -12.07 -16.78 -2.81
CA TYR A 12 -10.83 -16.12 -3.27
C TYR A 12 -10.06 -16.86 -4.37
N SER A 13 -10.53 -18.03 -4.81
CA SER A 13 -9.93 -18.74 -5.96
C SER A 13 -10.04 -17.96 -7.28
N ASN A 14 -10.84 -16.89 -7.31
CA ASN A 14 -11.04 -15.99 -8.45
C ASN A 14 -10.45 -14.58 -8.25
N TYR A 15 -9.42 -14.40 -7.42
CA TYR A 15 -8.75 -13.10 -7.25
C TYR A 15 -7.48 -13.02 -8.13
N PRO A 16 -7.59 -12.62 -9.42
CA PRO A 16 -6.48 -12.70 -10.36
C PRO A 16 -5.32 -11.78 -9.96
N SER A 17 -4.08 -12.24 -10.15
CA SER A 17 -2.88 -11.41 -10.00
C SER A 17 -2.45 -10.73 -11.31
N SER A 18 -3.07 -11.07 -12.43
CA SER A 18 -2.77 -10.52 -13.76
C SER A 18 -4.03 -10.41 -14.61
N GLY A 19 -3.98 -9.58 -15.66
CA GLY A 19 -5.12 -9.41 -16.58
C GLY A 19 -6.35 -8.75 -15.93
N ILE A 20 -6.15 -8.01 -14.84
CA ILE A 20 -7.23 -7.40 -14.07
C ILE A 20 -7.81 -6.22 -14.87
N PRO A 21 -9.11 -6.22 -15.21
CA PRO A 21 -9.70 -5.17 -16.04
C PRO A 21 -9.89 -3.85 -15.27
N ALA A 22 -10.28 -3.93 -14.00
CA ALA A 22 -10.49 -2.78 -13.13
C ALA A 22 -9.94 -3.05 -11.71
N PRO A 23 -9.26 -2.08 -11.10
CA PRO A 23 -8.78 -2.21 -9.73
C PRO A 23 -9.94 -2.19 -8.72
N HIS A 24 -9.76 -2.89 -7.61
CA HIS A 24 -10.63 -2.84 -6.44
C HIS A 24 -10.18 -1.72 -5.50
N ASP A 25 -11.08 -1.21 -4.66
CA ASP A 25 -10.81 -0.13 -3.70
C ASP A 25 -9.63 -0.38 -2.76
N HIS A 26 -9.39 -1.63 -2.37
CA HIS A 26 -8.24 -2.03 -1.54
C HIS A 26 -6.91 -2.09 -2.31
N ASP A 27 -6.94 -2.02 -3.64
CA ASP A 27 -5.73 -2.07 -4.47
C ASP A 27 -4.99 -0.73 -4.45
N VAL A 28 -3.66 -0.83 -4.39
CA VAL A 28 -2.74 0.29 -4.47
C VAL A 28 -2.24 0.39 -5.91
N LEU A 29 -2.52 1.50 -6.58
CA LEU A 29 -2.11 1.72 -7.96
C LEU A 29 -0.69 2.29 -8.03
N CYS A 30 0.17 1.57 -8.76
CA CYS A 30 1.54 1.92 -9.09
C CYS A 30 1.57 2.67 -10.42
N GLY A 31 1.97 3.95 -10.40
CA GLY A 31 2.08 4.78 -11.60
C GLY A 31 2.20 6.26 -11.29
N ARG A 32 2.26 7.09 -12.33
CA ARG A 32 2.26 8.57 -12.25
C ARG A 32 0.97 9.12 -12.88
N GLY A 33 0.41 10.20 -12.32
CA GLY A 33 -0.79 10.89 -12.85
C GLY A 33 -1.96 11.00 -11.86
N GLY A 34 -2.94 11.85 -12.18
CA GLY A 34 -4.07 12.20 -11.29
C GLY A 34 -5.00 11.03 -10.96
N GLY A 35 -5.29 10.14 -11.91
CA GLY A 35 -6.16 8.98 -11.68
C GLY A 35 -5.61 7.98 -10.66
N THR A 36 -4.31 7.71 -10.70
CA THR A 36 -3.60 6.90 -9.69
C THR A 36 -3.57 7.61 -8.34
N ASN A 37 -3.47 8.95 -8.34
CA ASN A 37 -3.31 9.71 -7.11
C ASN A 37 -4.57 9.68 -6.22
N ASN A 38 -5.74 9.67 -6.84
CA ASN A 38 -7.03 9.80 -6.14
C ASN A 38 -7.70 8.45 -5.80
N HIS A 39 -7.08 7.32 -6.16
CA HIS A 39 -7.62 6.01 -5.85
C HIS A 39 -7.69 5.77 -4.34
N ILE A 40 -8.80 5.21 -3.84
CA ILE A 40 -9.05 5.09 -2.39
C ILE A 40 -8.01 4.21 -1.69
N GLY A 41 -7.56 3.13 -2.34
CA GLY A 41 -6.48 2.29 -1.83
C GLY A 41 -5.14 3.01 -1.74
N ASN A 42 -4.87 3.99 -2.62
CA ASN A 42 -3.68 4.83 -2.51
C ASN A 42 -3.79 5.82 -1.34
N SER A 43 -4.99 6.35 -1.07
CA SER A 43 -5.23 7.20 0.11
C SER A 43 -5.02 6.42 1.40
N HIS A 44 -5.59 5.22 1.52
CA HIS A 44 -5.40 4.35 2.68
C HIS A 44 -3.92 3.96 2.88
N TRP A 45 -3.24 3.53 1.81
CA TRP A 45 -1.81 3.23 1.85
C TRP A 45 -0.96 4.44 2.27
N ARG A 46 -1.26 5.65 1.77
CA ARG A 46 -0.55 6.88 2.19
C ARG A 46 -0.77 7.20 3.66
N MET A 47 -1.96 6.97 4.19
CA MET A 47 -2.24 7.14 5.62
C MET A 47 -1.36 6.21 6.46
N LEU A 48 -1.26 4.93 6.08
CA LEU A 48 -0.36 3.97 6.74
C LEU A 48 1.10 4.43 6.67
N VAL A 49 1.55 4.89 5.50
CA VAL A 49 2.90 5.45 5.33
C VAL A 49 3.12 6.66 6.25
N ALA A 50 2.21 7.63 6.25
CA ALA A 50 2.31 8.85 7.04
C ALA A 50 2.40 8.56 8.55
N ALA A 51 1.55 7.66 9.05
CA ALA A 51 1.55 7.22 10.45
C ALA A 51 2.89 6.59 10.88
N ASN A 52 3.63 6.00 9.94
CA ASN A 52 4.89 5.29 10.21
C ASN A 52 6.15 6.10 9.85
N LYS A 53 6.03 7.31 9.27
CA LYS A 53 7.20 8.13 8.87
C LYS A 53 8.09 8.50 10.05
N GLN A 54 7.51 8.89 11.16
CA GLN A 54 8.25 9.28 12.36
C GLN A 54 9.03 8.10 12.96
N LEU A 55 8.42 6.91 12.98
CA LEU A 55 9.12 5.69 13.39
C LEU A 55 10.25 5.36 12.41
N TYR A 56 9.97 5.39 11.10
CA TYR A 56 10.95 5.06 10.07
C TYR A 56 12.26 5.85 10.17
N ILE A 57 12.22 7.13 10.56
CA ILE A 57 13.42 7.97 10.65
C ILE A 57 14.35 7.58 11.80
N THR A 58 13.83 6.95 12.87
CA THR A 58 14.59 6.54 14.06
C THR A 58 15.14 5.11 13.93
N LEU A 59 14.54 4.28 13.07
CA LEU A 59 14.93 2.87 12.93
C LEU A 59 16.29 2.67 12.22
N PRO A 60 17.04 1.60 12.52
CA PRO A 60 18.19 1.13 11.74
C PRO A 60 17.76 0.47 10.42
N LYS A 61 18.71 0.30 9.48
CA LYS A 61 18.47 -0.20 8.11
C LYS A 61 17.63 -1.49 8.06
N ARG A 62 17.95 -2.49 8.89
CA ARG A 62 17.21 -3.77 8.92
C ARG A 62 15.74 -3.57 9.32
N GLN A 63 15.49 -2.74 10.34
CA GLN A 63 14.13 -2.49 10.82
C GLN A 63 13.33 -1.63 9.85
N LYS A 64 13.98 -0.72 9.09
CA LYS A 64 13.33 0.00 7.98
C LYS A 64 12.74 -0.94 6.93
N MET A 65 13.48 -1.99 6.55
CA MET A 65 12.98 -2.99 5.60
C MET A 65 11.78 -3.75 6.17
N LEU A 66 11.84 -4.14 7.45
CA LEU A 66 10.74 -4.82 8.14
C LEU A 66 9.49 -3.93 8.24
N LEU A 67 9.66 -2.63 8.49
CA LEU A 67 8.56 -1.66 8.54
C LEU A 67 7.87 -1.53 7.17
N SER A 68 8.64 -1.39 6.09
CA SER A 68 8.08 -1.37 4.73
C SER A 68 7.31 -2.65 4.41
N ARG A 69 7.85 -3.82 4.78
CA ARG A 69 7.17 -5.11 4.61
C ARG A 69 5.89 -5.19 5.44
N SER A 70 5.89 -4.70 6.67
CA SER A 70 4.71 -4.69 7.54
C SER A 70 3.57 -3.86 6.93
N ILE A 71 3.86 -2.70 6.35
CA ILE A 71 2.85 -1.87 5.68
C ILE A 71 2.29 -2.57 4.43
N VAL A 72 3.14 -3.21 3.62
CA VAL A 72 2.68 -4.00 2.47
C VAL A 72 1.78 -5.15 2.92
N ASN A 73 2.17 -5.86 3.98
CA ASN A 73 1.35 -6.93 4.55
C ASN A 73 0.01 -6.39 5.06
N ALA A 74 -0.03 -5.22 5.72
CA ALA A 74 -1.28 -4.62 6.17
C ALA A 74 -2.26 -4.35 5.02
N VAL A 75 -1.77 -3.91 3.86
CA VAL A 75 -2.59 -3.74 2.64
C VAL A 75 -3.08 -5.10 2.13
N ARG A 76 -2.18 -6.10 2.05
CA ARG A 76 -2.50 -7.43 1.53
C ARG A 76 -3.44 -8.25 2.44
N SER A 77 -3.42 -8.01 3.75
CA SER A 77 -4.25 -8.69 4.74
C SER A 77 -5.69 -8.16 4.84
N GLN A 78 -6.07 -7.17 4.02
CA GLN A 78 -7.45 -6.70 3.94
C GLN A 78 -8.38 -7.80 3.37
N ASN A 79 -9.69 -7.61 3.53
CA ASN A 79 -10.70 -8.48 2.93
C ASN A 79 -11.69 -7.66 2.07
N PRO A 80 -11.67 -7.79 0.73
CA PRO A 80 -10.79 -8.65 -0.07
C PRO A 80 -9.32 -8.17 -0.03
N PRO A 81 -8.33 -9.04 -0.36
CA PRO A 81 -6.92 -8.69 -0.26
C PRO A 81 -6.57 -7.52 -1.18
N GLY A 82 -5.85 -6.53 -0.65
CA GLY A 82 -5.30 -5.44 -1.45
C GLY A 82 -4.09 -5.89 -2.25
N ARG A 83 -3.98 -5.48 -3.52
CA ARG A 83 -2.82 -5.75 -4.38
C ARG A 83 -2.07 -4.46 -4.68
N PHE A 84 -0.84 -4.56 -5.16
CA PHE A 84 -0.10 -3.41 -5.68
C PHE A 84 -0.10 -3.51 -7.20
N LEU A 85 -0.98 -2.77 -7.86
CA LEU A 85 -1.28 -2.95 -9.27
C LEU A 85 -0.49 -1.99 -10.16
N GLN A 86 0.13 -2.50 -11.21
CA GLN A 86 0.71 -1.70 -12.29
C GLN A 86 -0.10 -1.89 -13.57
N LYS A 87 -0.37 -0.80 -14.28
CA LYS A 87 -1.06 -0.83 -15.57
C LYS A 87 -0.06 -1.10 -16.68
N ASP A 88 -0.34 -2.10 -17.49
CA ASP A 88 0.39 -2.36 -18.73
C ASP A 88 -0.02 -1.32 -19.79
N SER A 89 0.97 -0.71 -20.44
CA SER A 89 0.72 0.31 -21.46
C SER A 89 0.14 -0.24 -22.76
N LYS A 90 0.42 -1.51 -23.09
CA LYS A 90 0.00 -2.21 -24.30
C LYS A 90 -1.37 -2.85 -24.12
N THR A 91 -1.54 -3.66 -23.07
CA THR A 91 -2.80 -4.41 -22.85
C THR A 91 -3.86 -3.58 -22.13
N LYS A 92 -3.47 -2.46 -21.50
CA LYS A 92 -4.30 -1.62 -20.62
C LYS A 92 -4.85 -2.34 -19.38
N SER A 93 -4.44 -3.59 -19.16
CA SER A 93 -4.81 -4.39 -17.99
C SER A 93 -3.87 -4.12 -16.81
N TRP A 94 -4.35 -4.45 -15.62
CA TRP A 94 -3.60 -4.34 -14.37
C TRP A 94 -3.01 -5.69 -13.96
N SER A 95 -1.83 -5.65 -13.33
CA SER A 95 -1.18 -6.81 -12.73
C SER A 95 -0.54 -6.46 -11.40
N ASP A 96 -0.56 -7.41 -10.46
CA ASP A 96 0.14 -7.27 -9.19
C ASP A 96 1.66 -7.24 -9.44
N VAL A 97 2.33 -6.25 -8.86
CA VAL A 97 3.78 -6.06 -9.03
C VAL A 97 4.61 -6.98 -8.12
N GLY A 98 3.96 -7.73 -7.24
CA GLY A 98 4.58 -8.59 -6.25
C GLY A 98 5.16 -7.83 -5.05
N ASP A 99 5.65 -8.58 -4.07
CA ASP A 99 6.08 -8.03 -2.79
C ASP A 99 7.32 -7.14 -2.87
N GLN A 100 8.28 -7.50 -3.71
CA GLN A 100 9.53 -6.74 -3.82
C GLN A 100 9.25 -5.31 -4.30
N LYS A 101 8.54 -5.14 -5.41
CA LYS A 101 8.20 -3.82 -5.95
C LYS A 101 7.25 -3.04 -5.03
N ALA A 102 6.31 -3.72 -4.35
CA ALA A 102 5.46 -3.10 -3.35
C ALA A 102 6.26 -2.54 -2.15
N GLN A 103 7.25 -3.29 -1.68
CA GLN A 103 8.15 -2.87 -0.60
C GLN A 103 9.06 -1.71 -1.03
N GLU A 104 9.57 -1.73 -2.26
CA GLU A 104 10.36 -0.61 -2.82
C GLU A 104 9.53 0.67 -2.90
N LYS A 105 8.30 0.59 -3.44
CA LYS A 105 7.35 1.72 -3.48
C LYS A 105 7.07 2.28 -2.08
N THR A 106 6.86 1.40 -1.10
CA THR A 106 6.58 1.79 0.29
C THR A 106 7.81 2.42 0.96
N SER A 107 9.00 1.84 0.75
CA SER A 107 10.26 2.37 1.27
C SER A 107 10.59 3.75 0.69
N GLN A 108 10.29 3.95 -0.59
CA GLN A 108 10.44 5.25 -1.24
C GLN A 108 9.50 6.28 -0.63
N ALA A 109 8.21 5.96 -0.47
CA ALA A 109 7.22 6.85 0.12
C ALA A 109 7.53 7.21 1.59
N LEU A 110 8.08 6.28 2.37
CA LEU A 110 8.54 6.53 3.75
C LEU A 110 9.74 7.48 3.79
N ARG A 111 10.63 7.44 2.79
CA ARG A 111 11.82 8.29 2.70
C ARG A 111 11.49 9.72 2.26
N GLU A 112 10.49 9.89 1.41
CA GLU A 112 10.06 11.21 0.96
C GLU A 112 9.69 12.12 2.15
N GLY A 113 10.23 13.34 2.19
CA GLY A 113 10.00 14.28 3.31
C GLY A 113 10.69 13.91 4.64
N ALA A 114 11.47 12.82 4.71
CA ALA A 114 12.21 12.46 5.92
C ALA A 114 13.17 13.55 6.43
N PRO A 115 13.89 14.32 5.58
CA PRO A 115 14.74 15.41 6.05
C PRO A 115 13.98 16.51 6.80
N ASP A 116 12.79 16.89 6.32
CA ASP A 116 11.99 17.95 6.94
C ASP A 116 11.40 17.50 8.27
N ILE A 117 10.98 16.23 8.36
CA ILE A 117 10.50 15.64 9.61
C ILE A 117 11.63 15.61 10.64
N ARG A 118 12.84 15.22 10.25
CA ARG A 118 14.02 15.23 11.15
C ARG A 118 14.30 16.62 11.72
N LYS A 119 14.21 17.68 10.90
CA LYS A 119 14.38 19.06 11.35
C LYS A 119 13.31 19.48 12.35
N LYS A 120 12.04 19.13 12.09
CA LYS A 120 10.93 19.44 13.01
C LYS A 120 11.09 18.74 14.36
N VAL A 121 11.50 17.47 14.34
CA VAL A 121 11.74 16.67 15.55
C VAL A 121 12.89 17.26 16.37
N ALA A 122 13.97 17.70 15.72
CA ALA A 122 15.11 18.31 16.40
C ALA A 122 14.79 19.69 17.01
N ASN A 123 13.84 20.44 16.44
CA ASN A 123 13.43 21.77 16.95
C ASN A 123 12.35 21.71 18.05
N GLN A 124 11.85 20.51 18.39
CA GLN A 124 10.85 20.30 19.44
C GLN A 124 11.45 19.70 20.72
N VAL A 125 12.78 19.53 20.76
CA VAL A 125 13.56 19.11 21.94
C VAL A 125 14.39 20.29 22.42
#